data_AF-C5H673-F1
#
_entry.id   AF-C5H673-F1
#
_cell.length_a   1.000
_cell.length_b   1.000
_cell.length_c   1.000
_cell.angle_alpha   90.00
_cell.angle_beta   90.00
_cell.angle_gamma   90.00
#
_symmetry.space_group_name_H-M   'P 1'
#
loop_
_entity.id
_entity.type
_entity.pdbx_description
1 polymer ?
#
loop_
_entity_poly.entity_id
_entity_poly.type
_entity_poly.pdbx_seq_one_letter_code
_entity_poly.pdbx_strand_id
1 'polypeptide(L)'
;MKYLITVTCLFVLALVEGQTPSRVPPFLVGAPESAVKEFFELIKKDEDKTDPEIEADIDAFVAKLGGDYPNKFKAFKEELKAHEAEYEKAHAAAVAKFSPAAKEADAKLTAIAEDTKLNGIQKRQKIKEAMESLPKAVRDELEKAIAGGA
;
A
#
# COMPACT_ATOMS: atom_id res chain seq x y z
N MET A 1 2.63 11.89 -7.23
CA MET A 1 1.31 11.26 -7.23
C MET A 1 0.53 11.87 -6.07
N LYS A 2 -0.74 11.55 -5.82
CA LYS A 2 -1.48 12.18 -4.71
C LYS A 2 -2.28 11.10 -4.03
N TYR A 3 -1.71 10.59 -2.93
CA TYR A 3 -2.30 9.64 -1.98
C TYR A 3 -2.34 8.19 -2.47
N LEU A 4 -1.20 7.47 -2.38
CA LEU A 4 -1.23 6.00 -2.54
C LEU A 4 -0.19 5.20 -1.77
N ILE A 5 0.07 5.65 -0.55
CA ILE A 5 0.83 4.85 0.43
C ILE A 5 -0.09 4.45 1.61
N THR A 6 -1.40 4.70 1.53
CA THR A 6 -2.27 4.60 2.71
C THR A 6 -2.82 3.20 2.99
N VAL A 7 -2.80 2.24 2.05
CA VAL A 7 -3.29 0.86 2.34
C VAL A 7 -2.36 -0.23 1.80
N THR A 8 -1.72 -0.02 0.65
CA THR A 8 -0.76 -0.99 0.09
C THR A 8 0.51 -1.08 0.92
N CYS A 9 1.04 0.01 1.48
CA CYS A 9 2.22 -0.07 2.36
C CYS A 9 1.95 -0.74 3.71
N LEU A 10 0.71 -0.71 4.21
CA LEU A 10 0.31 -1.51 5.37
C LEU A 10 0.27 -3.02 5.05
N PHE A 11 -0.06 -3.38 3.80
CA PHE A 11 0.01 -4.76 3.32
C PHE A 11 1.43 -5.21 2.94
N VAL A 12 2.28 -4.31 2.42
CA VAL A 12 3.64 -4.63 1.93
C VAL A 12 4.69 -4.64 3.06
N LEU A 13 4.48 -3.92 4.16
CA LEU A 13 5.32 -4.06 5.37
C LEU A 13 5.30 -5.47 5.98
N ALA A 14 4.42 -6.36 5.51
CA ALA A 14 4.40 -7.77 5.89
C ALA A 14 5.41 -8.66 5.14
N LEU A 15 6.09 -8.16 4.09
CA LEU A 15 6.90 -9.01 3.20
C LEU A 15 8.40 -8.66 3.11
N VAL A 16 8.89 -7.67 3.85
CA VAL A 16 10.34 -7.41 3.93
C VAL A 16 10.98 -8.36 4.93
N GLU A 17 11.64 -9.41 4.42
CA GLU A 17 12.46 -10.32 5.22
C GLU A 17 13.67 -9.57 5.83
N GLY A 18 13.75 -9.49 7.16
CA GLY A 18 14.98 -9.10 7.87
C GLY A 18 14.83 -8.11 9.03
N GLN A 19 13.70 -7.42 9.14
CA GLN A 19 13.28 -6.77 10.39
C GLN A 19 12.12 -7.58 10.90
N THR A 20 12.14 -8.06 12.15
CA THR A 20 10.96 -8.67 12.77
C THR A 20 9.80 -7.73 12.55
N PRO A 21 8.85 -8.03 11.63
CA PRO A 21 7.83 -7.07 11.32
C PRO A 21 6.92 -7.15 12.53
N SER A 22 6.99 -6.13 13.38
CA SER A 22 5.88 -5.88 14.28
C SER A 22 4.68 -5.80 13.36
N ARG A 23 3.84 -6.84 13.39
CA ARG A 23 2.58 -6.89 12.63
C ARG A 23 1.76 -5.64 12.91
N VAL A 24 2.04 -4.93 13.99
CA VAL A 24 1.45 -3.67 14.40
C VAL A 24 1.99 -2.49 13.57
N PRO A 25 1.12 -1.69 12.95
CA PRO A 25 1.51 -0.45 12.29
C PRO A 25 2.35 0.47 13.19
N PRO A 26 3.31 1.25 12.65
CA PRO A 26 4.18 2.14 13.43
C PRO A 26 3.40 3.09 14.35
N PHE A 27 2.27 3.63 13.88
CA PHE A 27 1.44 4.54 14.66
C PHE A 27 0.71 3.86 15.84
N LEU A 28 0.60 2.53 15.84
CA LEU A 28 0.00 1.71 16.91
C LEU A 28 1.04 1.05 17.80
N VAL A 29 2.33 1.34 17.63
CA VAL A 29 3.37 0.83 18.53
C VAL A 29 3.14 1.38 19.96
N GLY A 30 3.03 0.44 20.90
CA GLY A 30 2.70 0.72 22.31
C GLY A 30 1.21 0.75 22.62
N ALA A 31 0.34 0.54 21.62
CA ALA A 31 -1.10 0.38 21.84
C ALA A 31 -1.41 -0.96 22.52
N PRO A 32 -2.51 -1.03 23.31
CA PRO A 32 -2.96 -2.31 23.86
C PRO A 32 -3.33 -3.27 22.72
N GLU A 33 -3.15 -4.57 22.94
CA GLU A 33 -3.47 -5.60 21.93
C GLU A 33 -4.92 -5.51 21.44
N SER A 34 -5.85 -5.06 22.28
CA SER A 34 -7.25 -4.81 21.91
C SER A 34 -7.40 -3.73 20.83
N ALA A 35 -6.64 -2.64 20.92
CA ALA A 35 -6.64 -1.57 19.92
C ALA A 35 -6.03 -2.06 18.60
N VAL A 36 -4.93 -2.83 18.67
CA VAL A 36 -4.32 -3.44 17.49
C VAL A 36 -5.30 -4.39 16.79
N LYS A 37 -6.02 -5.20 17.57
CA LYS A 37 -7.04 -6.11 17.04
C LYS A 37 -8.21 -5.35 16.41
N GLU A 38 -8.73 -4.30 17.08
CA GLU A 38 -9.81 -3.45 16.57
C GLU A 38 -9.41 -2.80 15.24
N PHE A 39 -8.15 -2.35 15.11
CA PHE A 39 -7.62 -1.85 13.85
C PHE A 39 -7.67 -2.90 12.73
N PHE A 40 -7.20 -4.13 12.96
CA PHE A 40 -7.26 -5.18 11.94
C PHE A 40 -8.68 -5.60 11.58
N GLU A 41 -9.59 -5.61 12.56
CA GLU A 41 -11.01 -5.85 12.32
C GLU A 41 -11.65 -4.73 11.50
N LEU A 42 -11.26 -3.47 11.73
CA LEU A 42 -11.67 -2.32 10.93
C LEU A 42 -11.19 -2.46 9.48
N ILE A 43 -9.90 -2.72 9.26
CA ILE A 43 -9.35 -2.91 7.90
C ILE A 43 -10.05 -4.07 7.17
N LYS A 44 -10.33 -5.17 7.88
CA LYS A 44 -11.03 -6.31 7.30
C LYS A 44 -12.49 -5.98 6.98
N LYS A 45 -13.17 -5.22 7.85
CA LYS A 45 -14.55 -4.79 7.64
C LYS A 45 -14.67 -3.81 6.48
N ASP A 46 -13.66 -2.98 6.29
CA ASP A 46 -13.66 -1.93 5.27
C ASP A 46 -13.02 -2.39 3.95
N GLU A 47 -12.88 -3.71 3.75
CA GLU A 47 -12.24 -4.28 2.56
C GLU A 47 -12.96 -3.92 1.25
N ASP A 48 -14.28 -3.73 1.32
CA ASP A 48 -15.14 -3.29 0.22
C ASP A 48 -15.28 -1.77 0.07
N LYS A 49 -14.66 -0.98 0.97
CA LYS A 49 -14.65 0.48 0.91
C LYS A 49 -13.51 1.01 0.04
N THR A 50 -13.67 2.24 -0.43
CA THR A 50 -12.63 2.95 -1.15
C THR A 50 -11.54 3.46 -0.20
N ASP A 51 -10.34 3.69 -0.71
CA ASP A 51 -9.22 4.22 0.08
C ASP A 51 -9.56 5.45 0.95
N PRO A 52 -10.25 6.51 0.44
CA PRO A 52 -10.61 7.65 1.27
C PRO A 52 -11.62 7.32 2.37
N GLU A 53 -12.49 6.32 2.15
CA GLU A 53 -13.43 5.86 3.18
C GLU A 53 -12.69 5.08 4.28
N ILE A 54 -11.78 4.18 3.91
CA ILE A 54 -10.91 3.46 4.85
C ILE A 54 -10.09 4.46 5.67
N GLU A 55 -9.49 5.47 5.02
CA GLU A 55 -8.69 6.49 5.70
C GLU A 55 -9.53 7.28 6.72
N ALA A 56 -10.77 7.65 6.37
CA ALA A 56 -11.68 8.33 7.28
C ALA A 56 -12.05 7.47 8.49
N ASP A 57 -12.27 6.16 8.30
CA ASP A 57 -12.55 5.23 9.40
C ASP A 57 -11.33 5.02 10.31
N ILE A 58 -10.11 4.97 9.75
CA ILE A 58 -8.88 4.92 10.53
C ILE A 58 -8.68 6.22 11.31
N ASP A 59 -8.89 7.39 10.70
CA ASP A 59 -8.82 8.69 11.38
C ASP A 59 -9.81 8.75 12.56
N ALA A 60 -11.04 8.26 12.37
CA ALA A 60 -12.04 8.16 13.43
C ALA A 60 -11.62 7.18 14.55
N PHE A 61 -11.05 6.03 14.19
CA PHE A 61 -10.52 5.05 15.15
C PHE A 61 -9.37 5.62 15.97
N VAL A 62 -8.41 6.28 15.33
CA VAL A 62 -7.27 6.90 16.02
C VAL A 62 -7.73 8.04 16.93
N ALA A 63 -8.71 8.84 16.50
CA ALA A 63 -9.32 9.87 17.34
C ALA A 63 -9.99 9.27 18.59
N LYS A 64 -10.62 8.09 18.46
CA LYS A 64 -11.23 7.35 19.57
C LYS A 64 -10.21 6.79 20.56
N LEU A 65 -9.03 6.37 20.09
CA LEU A 65 -7.94 5.93 20.98
C LEU A 65 -7.45 7.07 21.89
N GLY A 66 -7.49 8.31 21.40
CA GLY A 66 -7.06 9.49 22.15
C GLY A 66 -5.55 9.52 22.44
N GLY A 67 -5.14 10.33 23.41
CA GLY A 67 -3.72 10.46 23.77
C GLY A 67 -2.86 10.97 22.62
N ASP A 68 -1.71 10.33 22.39
CA ASP A 68 -0.73 10.74 21.36
C ASP A 68 -0.90 9.99 20.02
N TYR A 69 -1.85 9.05 19.92
CA TYR A 69 -2.07 8.28 18.69
C TYR A 69 -2.46 9.14 17.47
N PRO A 70 -3.28 10.21 17.60
CA PRO A 70 -3.54 11.12 16.48
C PRO A 70 -2.27 11.79 15.94
N ASN A 71 -1.34 12.18 16.82
CA ASN A 71 -0.07 12.76 16.40
C ASN A 71 0.83 11.71 15.74
N LYS A 72 0.89 10.49 16.29
CA LYS A 72 1.63 9.38 15.68
C LYS A 72 1.09 9.01 14.31
N PHE A 73 -0.24 9.01 14.12
CA PHE A 73 -0.85 8.74 12.84
C PHE A 73 -0.59 9.87 11.84
N LYS A 74 -0.66 11.13 12.28
CA LYS A 74 -0.27 12.26 11.45
C LYS A 74 1.21 12.19 11.03
N ALA A 75 2.11 11.92 11.96
CA ALA A 75 3.53 11.77 11.69
C ALA A 75 3.79 10.61 10.72
N PHE A 76 3.07 9.49 10.88
CA PHE A 76 3.11 8.38 9.93
C PHE A 76 2.68 8.82 8.52
N LYS A 77 1.56 9.56 8.37
CA LYS A 77 1.13 10.11 7.07
C LYS A 77 2.17 11.05 6.46
N GLU A 78 2.82 11.87 7.28
CA GLU A 78 3.90 12.78 6.85
C GLU A 78 5.17 12.01 6.44
N GLU A 79 5.55 10.96 7.15
CA GLU A 79 6.67 10.08 6.82
C GLU A 79 6.42 9.33 5.51
N LEU A 80 5.22 8.79 5.31
CA LEU A 80 4.83 8.19 4.03
C LEU A 80 4.97 9.19 2.88
N LYS A 81 4.50 10.43 3.07
CA LYS A 81 4.64 11.49 2.08
C LYS A 81 6.10 11.90 1.85
N ALA A 82 6.94 11.87 2.88
CA ALA A 82 8.37 12.16 2.77
C ALA A 82 9.09 11.08 1.96
N HIS A 83 8.74 9.81 2.16
CA HIS A 83 9.27 8.70 1.38
C HIS A 83 8.62 8.53 0.00
N GLU A 84 7.47 9.17 -0.28
CA GLU A 84 6.81 9.13 -1.59
C GLU A 84 7.78 9.49 -2.72
N ALA A 85 8.56 10.55 -2.56
CA ALA A 85 9.53 10.97 -3.57
C ALA A 85 10.65 9.94 -3.79
N GLU A 86 11.05 9.23 -2.72
CA GLU A 86 12.06 8.17 -2.79
C GLU A 86 11.50 6.91 -3.47
N TYR A 87 10.27 6.52 -3.12
CA TYR A 87 9.52 5.45 -3.78
C TYR A 87 9.27 5.75 -5.26
N GLU A 88 8.80 6.95 -5.61
CA GLU A 88 8.60 7.38 -6.99
C GLU A 88 9.92 7.32 -7.77
N LYS A 89 11.04 7.74 -7.15
CA LYS A 89 12.37 7.68 -7.78
C LYS A 89 12.85 6.25 -7.98
N ALA A 90 12.68 5.38 -6.98
CA ALA A 90 13.04 3.96 -7.08
C ALA A 90 12.18 3.24 -8.12
N HIS A 91 10.87 3.51 -8.11
CA HIS A 91 9.93 3.00 -9.09
C HIS A 91 10.28 3.48 -10.50
N ALA A 92 10.51 4.79 -10.72
CA ALA A 92 10.93 5.32 -12.00
C ALA A 92 12.26 4.70 -12.49
N ALA A 93 13.20 4.43 -11.59
CA ALA A 93 14.46 3.75 -11.92
C ALA A 93 14.26 2.28 -12.31
N ALA A 94 13.31 1.58 -11.68
CA ALA A 94 12.92 0.22 -12.04
C ALA A 94 12.21 0.21 -13.40
N VAL A 95 11.19 1.06 -13.58
CA VAL A 95 10.44 1.23 -14.83
C VAL A 95 11.37 1.62 -15.97
N ALA A 96 12.41 2.43 -15.75
CA ALA A 96 13.37 2.79 -16.80
C ALA A 96 14.06 1.55 -17.42
N LYS A 97 14.35 0.53 -16.60
CA LYS A 97 14.99 -0.74 -17.01
C LYS A 97 14.04 -1.70 -17.72
N PHE A 98 12.72 -1.44 -17.65
CA PHE A 98 11.72 -2.32 -18.22
C PHE A 98 11.68 -2.27 -19.75
N SER A 99 11.32 -3.40 -20.34
CA SER A 99 10.87 -3.49 -21.73
C SER A 99 9.66 -2.56 -21.98
N PRO A 100 9.43 -2.10 -23.23
CA PRO A 100 8.29 -1.25 -23.54
C PRO A 100 6.94 -1.84 -23.11
N ALA A 101 6.76 -3.16 -23.25
CA ALA A 101 5.57 -3.86 -22.81
C ALA A 101 5.44 -3.90 -21.28
N ALA A 102 6.54 -4.07 -20.55
CA ALA A 102 6.54 -4.00 -19.08
C ALA A 102 6.29 -2.58 -18.56
N LYS A 103 6.75 -1.53 -19.25
CA LYS A 103 6.41 -0.13 -18.93
C LYS A 103 4.92 0.16 -19.09
N GLU A 104 4.31 -0.30 -20.19
CA GLU A 104 2.87 -0.14 -20.40
C GLU A 104 2.04 -0.93 -19.38
N ALA A 105 2.50 -2.12 -19.03
CA ALA A 105 1.88 -2.95 -18.00
C ALA A 105 1.94 -2.25 -16.64
N ASP A 106 3.11 -1.78 -16.23
CA ASP A 106 3.32 -1.06 -14.99
C ASP A 106 2.45 0.21 -14.91
N ALA A 107 2.39 1.01 -15.98
CA ALA A 107 1.52 2.17 -16.05
C ALA A 107 0.03 1.82 -15.87
N LYS A 108 -0.43 0.69 -16.42
CA LYS A 108 -1.81 0.20 -16.21
C LYS A 108 -2.04 -0.23 -14.76
N LEU A 109 -1.08 -0.93 -14.15
CA LEU A 109 -1.17 -1.35 -12.75
C LEU A 109 -1.20 -0.14 -11.82
N THR A 110 -0.35 0.87 -12.07
CA THR A 110 -0.34 2.15 -11.35
C THR A 110 -1.67 2.87 -11.52
N ALA A 111 -2.23 2.95 -12.72
CA ALA A 111 -3.53 3.59 -12.95
C ALA A 111 -4.69 2.88 -12.20
N ILE A 112 -4.65 1.54 -12.10
CA ILE A 112 -5.63 0.77 -11.30
C ILE A 112 -5.44 1.05 -9.81
N ALA A 113 -4.20 1.12 -9.35
CA ALA A 113 -3.89 1.44 -7.98
C ALA A 113 -4.39 2.86 -7.63
N GLU A 114 -4.21 3.84 -8.53
CA GLU A 114 -4.64 5.25 -8.42
C GLU A 114 -6.13 5.52 -8.57
N ASP A 115 -6.91 4.55 -9.02
CA ASP A 115 -8.35 4.74 -9.18
C ASP A 115 -9.06 4.79 -7.82
N THR A 116 -9.35 6.00 -7.35
CA THR A 116 -10.07 6.23 -6.09
C THR A 116 -11.53 5.77 -6.11
N LYS A 117 -12.06 5.38 -7.27
CA LYS A 117 -13.42 4.82 -7.40
C LYS A 117 -13.45 3.31 -7.18
N LEU A 118 -12.29 2.66 -7.16
CA LEU A 118 -12.17 1.23 -6.91
C LEU A 118 -11.90 0.98 -5.43
N ASN A 119 -12.57 0.00 -4.86
CA ASN A 119 -12.20 -0.55 -3.56
C ASN A 119 -11.02 -1.52 -3.65
N GLY A 120 -10.46 -1.91 -2.51
CA GLY A 120 -9.31 -2.82 -2.46
C GLY A 120 -9.52 -4.14 -3.19
N ILE A 121 -10.73 -4.71 -3.13
CA ILE A 121 -11.08 -5.95 -3.85
C ILE A 121 -11.04 -5.73 -5.36
N GLN A 122 -11.69 -4.68 -5.84
CA GLN A 122 -11.74 -4.33 -7.27
C GLN A 122 -10.36 -4.03 -7.82
N LYS A 123 -9.52 -3.31 -7.07
CA LYS A 123 -8.12 -3.05 -7.44
C LYS A 123 -7.36 -4.36 -7.58
N ARG A 124 -7.42 -5.26 -6.59
CA ARG A 124 -6.75 -6.57 -6.65
C ARG A 124 -7.22 -7.41 -7.82
N GLN A 125 -8.53 -7.43 -8.08
CA GLN A 125 -9.10 -8.17 -9.20
C GLN A 125 -8.61 -7.61 -10.54
N LYS A 126 -8.66 -6.30 -10.74
CA LYS A 126 -8.18 -5.66 -11.98
C LYS A 126 -6.67 -5.79 -12.15
N ILE A 127 -5.88 -5.70 -11.07
CA ILE A 127 -4.43 -5.95 -11.09
C ILE A 127 -4.15 -7.39 -11.49
N LYS A 128 -4.88 -8.36 -10.93
CA LYS A 128 -4.76 -9.77 -11.30
C LYS A 128 -5.09 -10.01 -12.76
N GLU A 129 -6.22 -9.49 -13.25
CA GLU A 129 -6.62 -9.59 -14.66
C GLU A 129 -5.60 -8.93 -15.59
N ALA A 130 -5.09 -7.76 -15.21
CA ALA A 130 -4.04 -7.07 -15.94
C ALA A 130 -2.79 -7.96 -16.02
N MET A 131 -2.32 -8.52 -14.91
CA MET A 131 -1.16 -9.43 -14.88
C MET A 131 -1.40 -10.70 -15.72
N GLU A 132 -2.55 -11.35 -15.58
CA GLU A 132 -2.90 -12.57 -16.33
C GLU A 132 -2.97 -12.32 -17.84
N SER A 133 -3.40 -11.12 -18.25
CA SER A 133 -3.45 -10.72 -19.67
C SER A 133 -2.06 -10.47 -20.28
N LEU A 134 -1.02 -10.31 -19.46
CA LEU A 134 0.32 -10.03 -19.95
C LEU A 134 1.05 -11.30 -20.42
N PRO A 135 1.90 -11.17 -21.45
CA PRO A 135 2.81 -12.23 -21.85
C PRO A 135 3.67 -12.68 -20.66
N LYS A 136 3.96 -13.99 -20.58
CA LYS A 136 4.75 -14.55 -19.47
C LYS A 136 6.08 -13.83 -19.25
N ALA A 137 6.78 -13.48 -20.33
CA ALA A 137 8.05 -12.76 -20.25
C ALA A 137 7.92 -11.37 -19.56
N VAL A 138 6.80 -10.68 -19.77
CA VAL A 138 6.52 -9.38 -19.16
C VAL A 138 6.16 -9.54 -17.68
N ARG A 139 5.38 -10.57 -17.33
CA ARG A 139 5.09 -10.90 -15.93
C ARG A 139 6.35 -11.24 -15.14
N ASP A 140 7.21 -12.10 -15.69
CA ASP A 140 8.45 -12.51 -15.03
C ASP A 140 9.38 -11.30 -14.81
N GLU A 141 9.40 -10.34 -15.75
CA GLU A 141 10.14 -9.08 -15.64
C GLU A 141 9.58 -8.18 -14.51
N LEU A 142 8.26 -8.02 -14.45
CA LEU A 142 7.58 -7.24 -13.41
C LEU A 142 7.76 -7.88 -12.02
N GLU A 143 7.55 -9.18 -11.90
CA GLU A 143 7.71 -9.93 -10.64
C GLU A 143 9.14 -9.83 -10.12
N LYS A 144 10.14 -9.94 -11.00
CA LYS A 144 11.56 -9.80 -10.63
C LYS A 144 11.87 -8.41 -10.10
N ALA A 145 11.27 -7.38 -10.69
CA ALA A 145 11.45 -6.00 -10.25
C ALA A 145 10.75 -5.71 -8.91
N ILE A 146 9.56 -6.29 -8.70
CA ILE A 146 8.79 -6.16 -7.45
C ILE A 146 9.46 -6.93 -6.30
N ALA A 147 10.04 -8.10 -6.58
CA ALA A 147 10.75 -8.91 -5.59
C ALA A 147 12.13 -8.36 -5.18
N GLY A 148 12.48 -7.12 -5.57
CA GLY A 148 13.78 -6.51 -5.28
C GLY A 148 14.96 -7.15 -6.03
N GLY A 149 14.69 -7.89 -7.10
CA GLY A 149 15.69 -8.65 -7.85
C GLY A 149 16.46 -7.83 -8.88
N ALA A 150 17.38 -6.98 -8.41
CA ALA A 150 18.61 -6.62 -9.13
C ALA A 150 19.74 -6.36 -8.15
#